data_AF-A0A5M3PJU6-F1
#
_entry.id   AF-A0A5M3PJU6-F1
#
_cell.length_a   1.000
_cell.length_b   1.000
_cell.length_c   1.000
_cell.angle_alpha   90.00
_cell.angle_beta   90.00
_cell.angle_gamma   90.00
#
_symmetry.space_group_name_H-M   'P 1'
#
loop_
_entity.id
_entity.type
_entity.pdbx_description
1 polymer ?
#
loop_
_entity_poly.entity_id
_entity_poly.type
_entity_poly.pdbx_seq_one_letter_code
_entity_poly.pdbx_strand_id
1 'polypeptide(L)'
;MRTQKGFTLIELMIVVAIIGILAAVAIPAYQTYVASAQGGAAMKSTTPFVVKLQVCTQTGNGCDELNTAIAADSALSIAPAADLGVTADITYTNEACSLVATVNDRGSVTYAITGVAPISDEQCAEGAGLNS
;
A
#
# COMPACT_ATOMS: atom_id res chain seq x y z
N MET A 1 34.96 47.63 -12.49
CA MET A 1 34.84 46.33 -11.78
C MET A 1 33.44 46.24 -11.22
N ARG A 2 32.63 45.26 -11.64
CA ARG A 2 31.28 45.06 -11.07
C ARG A 2 31.45 44.47 -9.67
N THR A 3 31.00 45.19 -8.64
CA THR A 3 30.95 44.68 -7.27
C THR A 3 30.00 43.48 -7.23
N GLN A 4 30.53 42.26 -7.12
CA GLN A 4 29.71 41.10 -6.78
C GLN A 4 29.21 41.31 -5.35
N LYS A 5 27.91 41.62 -5.22
CA LYS A 5 27.22 41.52 -3.93
C LYS A 5 27.11 40.03 -3.60
N GLY A 6 27.97 39.55 -2.71
CA GLY A 6 27.86 38.20 -2.16
C GLY A 6 26.62 38.05 -1.29
N PHE A 7 26.08 36.84 -1.23
CA PHE A 7 24.96 36.47 -0.34
C PHE A 7 25.41 36.58 1.13
N THR A 8 24.58 37.16 2.00
CA THR A 8 24.94 37.29 3.43
C THR A 8 24.68 35.99 4.19
N LEU A 9 25.50 35.71 5.21
CA LEU A 9 25.25 34.58 6.12
C LEU A 9 23.91 34.69 6.85
N ILE A 10 23.46 35.92 7.11
CA ILE A 10 22.16 36.18 7.74
C ILE A 10 21.02 35.79 6.79
N GLU A 11 21.09 36.14 5.51
CA GLU A 11 20.10 35.70 4.52
C GLU A 11 20.03 34.18 4.44
N LEU A 12 21.19 33.50 4.43
CA LEU A 12 21.23 32.04 4.36
C LEU A 12 20.63 31.39 5.61
N MET A 13 20.90 31.93 6.80
CA MET A 13 20.33 31.42 8.06
C MET A 13 18.81 31.56 8.12
N ILE A 14 18.26 32.69 7.64
CA ILE A 14 16.80 32.89 7.61
C ILE A 14 16.15 31.91 6.63
N VAL A 15 16.75 31.68 5.47
CA VAL A 15 16.23 30.72 4.49
C VAL A 15 16.20 29.30 5.06
N VAL A 16 17.27 28.87 5.75
CA VAL A 16 17.32 27.54 6.39
C VAL A 16 16.25 27.42 7.48
N ALA A 17 16.03 28.47 8.28
CA ALA A 17 14.99 28.46 9.31
C ALA A 17 13.58 28.29 8.71
N ILE A 18 13.27 29.00 7.62
CA ILE A 18 11.96 28.90 6.94
C ILE A 18 11.78 27.51 6.32
N ILE A 19 12.81 26.98 5.63
CA ILE A 19 12.76 25.63 5.04
C ILE A 19 12.55 24.57 6.13
N GLY A 20 13.19 24.72 7.30
CA GLY A 20 13.01 23.81 8.43
C GLY A 20 11.55 23.72 8.91
N ILE A 21 10.88 24.86 9.04
CA ILE A 21 9.46 24.91 9.45
C ILE A 21 8.56 24.27 8.38
N LEU A 22 8.80 24.60 7.10
CA LEU A 22 8.01 24.04 5.99
C LEU A 22 8.19 22.52 5.88
N ALA A 23 9.41 22.02 6.02
CA ALA A 23 9.71 20.59 5.94
C ALA A 23 9.01 19.79 7.05
N ALA A 24 8.93 20.34 8.27
CA ALA A 24 8.27 19.69 9.40
C ALA A 24 6.78 19.41 9.16
N VAL A 25 6.10 20.24 8.36
CA VAL A 25 4.68 20.04 8.01
C VAL A 25 4.51 19.32 6.67
N ALA A 26 5.35 19.65 5.68
CA ALA A 26 5.22 19.14 4.33
C ALA A 26 5.54 17.64 4.23
N ILE A 27 6.54 17.14 4.97
CA ILE A 27 6.94 15.73 4.94
C ILE A 27 5.81 14.81 5.44
N PRO A 28 5.25 15.00 6.66
CA PRO A 28 4.17 14.13 7.13
C PRO A 28 2.91 14.24 6.26
N ALA A 29 2.57 15.44 5.77
CA ALA A 29 1.43 15.62 4.88
C ALA A 29 1.60 14.88 3.54
N TYR A 30 2.80 14.92 2.96
CA TYR A 30 3.11 14.19 1.73
C TYR A 30 3.09 12.68 1.96
N GLN A 31 3.61 12.19 3.09
CA GLN A 31 3.54 10.77 3.46
C GLN A 31 2.10 10.27 3.55
N THR A 32 1.20 11.02 4.21
CA THR A 32 -0.22 10.65 4.27
C THR A 32 -0.89 10.65 2.89
N TYR A 33 -0.56 11.60 2.01
CA TYR A 33 -1.08 11.61 0.65
C TYR A 33 -0.65 10.37 -0.15
N VAL A 34 0.65 10.03 -0.10
CA VAL A 34 1.19 8.84 -0.76
C VAL A 34 0.56 7.57 -0.17
N ALA A 35 0.48 7.47 1.15
CA ALA A 35 -0.13 6.33 1.84
C ALA A 35 -1.61 6.16 1.45
N SER A 36 -2.35 7.25 1.35
CA SER A 36 -3.76 7.23 0.93
C SER A 36 -3.91 6.65 -0.48
N ALA A 37 -3.12 7.15 -1.43
CA ALA A 37 -3.13 6.68 -2.81
C ALA A 37 -2.72 5.21 -2.92
N GLN A 38 -1.66 4.81 -2.20
CA GLN A 38 -1.08 3.48 -2.28
C GLN A 38 -1.91 2.42 -1.54
N GLY A 39 -2.49 2.75 -0.40
CA GLY A 39 -3.44 1.89 0.31
C GLY A 39 -4.71 1.66 -0.53
N GLY A 40 -5.24 2.72 -1.15
CA GLY A 40 -6.38 2.60 -2.07
C GLY A 40 -6.06 1.78 -3.32
N ALA A 41 -4.86 1.93 -3.88
CA ALA A 41 -4.39 1.11 -4.99
C ALA A 41 -4.29 -0.37 -4.60
N ALA A 42 -3.75 -0.68 -3.41
CA ALA A 42 -3.64 -2.04 -2.92
C ALA A 42 -5.00 -2.74 -2.78
N MET A 43 -5.99 -2.05 -2.20
CA MET A 43 -7.37 -2.55 -2.11
C MET A 43 -7.98 -2.77 -3.49
N LYS A 44 -7.84 -1.80 -4.39
CA LYS A 44 -8.40 -1.88 -5.75
C LYS A 44 -7.80 -3.05 -6.54
N SER A 45 -6.49 -3.26 -6.44
CA SER A 45 -5.79 -4.34 -7.13
C SER A 45 -6.18 -5.72 -6.60
N THR A 46 -6.41 -5.84 -5.28
CA THR A 46 -6.66 -7.14 -4.63
C THR A 46 -8.13 -7.57 -4.70
N THR A 47 -9.07 -6.63 -4.62
CA THR A 47 -10.53 -6.90 -4.63
C THR A 47 -11.02 -7.87 -5.73
N PRO A 48 -10.66 -7.72 -7.02
CA PRO A 48 -11.15 -8.65 -8.06
C PRO A 48 -10.66 -10.08 -7.86
N PHE A 49 -9.47 -10.27 -7.30
CA PHE A 49 -8.91 -11.60 -7.03
C PHE A 49 -9.51 -12.22 -5.77
N VAL A 50 -9.83 -11.42 -4.76
CA VAL A 50 -10.51 -11.90 -3.54
C VAL A 50 -11.87 -12.51 -3.88
N VAL A 51 -12.66 -11.87 -4.75
CA VAL A 51 -13.96 -12.42 -5.17
C VAL A 51 -13.77 -13.76 -5.90
N LYS A 52 -12.76 -13.87 -6.77
CA LYS A 52 -12.42 -15.14 -7.44
C LYS A 52 -11.97 -16.20 -6.45
N LEU A 53 -11.17 -15.82 -5.45
CA LEU A 53 -10.71 -16.72 -4.41
C LEU A 53 -11.88 -17.22 -3.56
N GLN A 54 -12.84 -16.37 -3.20
CA GLN A 54 -14.06 -16.79 -2.51
C GLN A 54 -14.86 -17.83 -3.32
N VAL A 55 -14.97 -17.64 -4.64
CA VAL A 55 -15.65 -18.60 -5.52
C VAL A 55 -14.87 -19.92 -5.60
N CYS A 56 -13.55 -19.85 -5.80
CA CYS A 56 -12.67 -21.00 -5.84
C CYS A 56 -12.73 -21.80 -4.53
N THR A 57 -12.53 -21.15 -3.38
CA THR A 57 -12.52 -21.83 -2.07
C THR A 57 -13.86 -22.48 -1.75
N GLN A 58 -15.00 -21.90 -2.17
CA GLN A 58 -16.32 -22.46 -1.87
C GLN A 58 -16.81 -23.50 -2.89
N THR A 59 -16.39 -23.41 -4.16
CA THR A 59 -16.98 -24.21 -5.24
C THR A 59 -15.96 -25.02 -6.06
N GLY A 60 -14.67 -24.75 -5.88
CA GLY A 60 -13.58 -25.33 -6.67
C GLY A 60 -13.43 -24.72 -8.06
N ASN A 61 -14.24 -23.72 -8.42
CA ASN A 61 -14.24 -23.15 -9.76
C ASN A 61 -13.18 -22.05 -9.93
N GLY A 62 -12.42 -22.11 -11.02
CA GLY A 62 -11.50 -21.04 -11.43
C GLY A 62 -10.22 -20.93 -10.59
N CYS A 63 -9.89 -21.93 -9.76
CA CYS A 63 -8.73 -21.93 -8.89
C CYS A 63 -7.40 -21.85 -9.67
N ASP A 64 -7.22 -22.67 -10.70
CA ASP A 64 -6.00 -22.68 -11.52
C ASP A 64 -5.81 -21.39 -12.32
N GLU A 65 -6.91 -20.85 -12.86
CA GLU A 65 -6.94 -19.58 -13.58
C GLU A 65 -6.59 -18.41 -12.66
N LEU A 66 -7.09 -18.43 -11.42
CA LEU A 66 -6.74 -17.47 -10.38
C LEU A 66 -5.25 -17.55 -10.01
N ASN A 67 -4.75 -18.76 -9.72
CA ASN A 67 -3.33 -18.97 -9.37
C ASN A 67 -2.41 -18.49 -10.50
N THR A 68 -2.76 -18.79 -11.76
CA THR A 68 -1.99 -18.34 -12.93
C THR A 68 -2.05 -16.83 -13.12
N ALA A 69 -3.22 -16.21 -12.94
CA ALA A 69 -3.38 -14.77 -13.08
C ALA A 69 -2.61 -14.00 -12.00
N ILE A 70 -2.62 -14.49 -10.75
CA ILE A 70 -1.83 -13.91 -9.66
C ILE A 70 -0.34 -14.08 -9.93
N ALA A 71 0.11 -15.26 -10.36
CA ALA A 71 1.52 -15.52 -10.66
C ALA A 71 2.07 -14.67 -11.84
N ALA A 72 1.19 -14.15 -12.70
CA ALA A 72 1.57 -13.26 -13.80
C ALA A 72 1.78 -11.79 -13.37
N ASP A 73 1.29 -11.39 -12.20
CA ASP A 73 1.46 -10.04 -11.66
C ASP A 73 2.54 -10.04 -10.56
N SER A 74 3.66 -9.38 -10.82
CA SER A 74 4.80 -9.33 -9.89
C SER A 74 4.51 -8.62 -8.56
N ALA A 75 3.45 -7.81 -8.49
CA ALA A 75 3.05 -7.13 -7.25
C ALA A 75 2.12 -8.00 -6.40
N LEU A 76 1.61 -9.11 -6.94
CA LEU A 76 0.70 -10.03 -6.26
C LEU A 76 1.38 -11.35 -5.94
N SER A 77 0.91 -11.99 -4.88
CA SER A 77 1.24 -13.37 -4.57
C SER A 77 0.06 -14.03 -3.86
N ILE A 78 0.01 -15.36 -3.90
CA ILE A 78 -1.00 -16.14 -3.18
C ILE A 78 -0.32 -17.31 -2.46
N ALA A 79 -0.67 -17.52 -1.19
CA ALA A 79 -0.14 -18.61 -0.39
C ALA A 79 -1.17 -19.11 0.65
N PRO A 80 -1.37 -20.43 0.80
CA PRO A 80 -1.08 -21.46 -0.20
C PRO A 80 -1.80 -21.19 -1.53
N ALA A 81 -1.46 -21.94 -2.59
CA ALA A 81 -2.19 -21.85 -3.86
C ALA A 81 -3.69 -22.07 -3.63
N ALA A 82 -4.53 -21.32 -4.35
CA ALA A 82 -5.98 -21.40 -4.25
C ALA A 82 -6.48 -22.80 -4.64
N ASP A 83 -7.32 -23.39 -3.79
CA ASP A 83 -8.00 -24.66 -4.03
C ASP A 83 -9.30 -24.73 -3.19
N LEU A 84 -10.17 -25.69 -3.50
CA LEU A 84 -11.41 -25.92 -2.79
C LEU A 84 -11.18 -26.18 -1.29
N GLY A 85 -11.88 -25.44 -0.43
CA GLY A 85 -11.80 -25.58 1.02
C GLY A 85 -10.47 -25.12 1.64
N VAL A 86 -9.58 -24.50 0.86
CA VAL A 86 -8.29 -24.00 1.34
C VAL A 86 -8.43 -22.53 1.78
N THR A 87 -7.93 -22.24 2.98
CA THR A 87 -7.69 -20.86 3.42
C THR A 87 -6.43 -20.35 2.73
N ALA A 88 -6.54 -19.24 2.01
CA ALA A 88 -5.43 -18.66 1.27
C ALA A 88 -5.36 -17.14 1.43
N ASP A 89 -4.13 -16.64 1.41
CA ASP A 89 -3.81 -15.23 1.53
C ASP A 89 -3.39 -14.69 0.16
N ILE A 90 -4.07 -13.66 -0.33
CA ILE A 90 -3.60 -12.85 -1.45
C ILE A 90 -2.85 -11.67 -0.87
N THR A 91 -1.57 -11.54 -1.21
CA THR A 91 -0.74 -10.43 -0.78
C THR A 91 -0.42 -9.53 -1.98
N TYR A 92 -0.74 -8.24 -1.86
CA TYR A 92 -0.30 -7.20 -2.77
C TYR A 92 0.74 -6.31 -2.09
N THR A 93 1.87 -6.04 -2.75
CA THR A 93 2.90 -5.14 -2.22
C THR A 93 3.27 -4.07 -3.22
N ASN A 94 3.26 -2.81 -2.77
CA ASN A 94 3.85 -1.69 -3.50
C ASN A 94 4.92 -1.01 -2.63
N GLU A 95 5.44 0.13 -3.10
CA GLU A 95 6.54 0.86 -2.45
C GLU A 95 6.20 1.42 -1.05
N ALA A 96 4.92 1.51 -0.70
CA ALA A 96 4.44 2.19 0.50
C ALA A 96 3.62 1.29 1.43
N CYS A 97 2.85 0.35 0.88
CA CYS A 97 1.90 -0.48 1.60
C CYS A 97 1.95 -1.93 1.10
N SER A 98 1.80 -2.86 2.03
CA SER A 98 1.56 -4.29 1.74
C SER A 98 0.21 -4.69 2.32
N LEU A 99 -0.71 -5.15 1.46
CA LEU A 99 -2.05 -5.57 1.81
C LEU A 99 -2.16 -7.09 1.70
N VAL A 100 -2.66 -7.73 2.77
CA VAL A 100 -3.00 -9.14 2.80
C VAL A 100 -4.52 -9.28 2.88
N ALA A 101 -5.11 -9.98 1.93
CA ALA A 101 -6.50 -10.40 1.97
C ALA A 101 -6.59 -11.91 2.18
N THR A 102 -7.05 -12.31 3.35
CA THR A 102 -7.26 -13.71 3.72
C THR A 102 -8.68 -14.12 3.39
N VAL A 103 -8.83 -15.17 2.59
CA VAL A 103 -10.12 -15.85 2.40
C VAL A 103 -10.05 -17.19 3.10
N ASN A 104 -10.91 -17.41 4.08
CA ASN A 104 -10.95 -18.68 4.80
C ASN A 104 -11.70 -19.76 4.01
N ASP A 105 -11.63 -21.00 4.51
CA ASP A 105 -12.29 -22.20 3.97
C ASP A 105 -13.82 -22.07 3.84
N ARG A 106 -14.43 -21.08 4.49
CA ARG A 106 -15.87 -20.77 4.46
C ARG A 106 -16.21 -19.55 3.60
N GLY A 107 -15.23 -18.98 2.89
CA GLY A 107 -15.41 -17.80 2.03
C GLY A 107 -15.50 -16.46 2.78
N SER A 108 -15.23 -16.42 4.08
CA SER A 108 -15.11 -15.17 4.84
C SER A 108 -13.81 -14.47 4.48
N VAL A 109 -13.84 -13.15 4.35
CA VAL A 109 -12.69 -12.32 4.00
C VAL A 109 -12.22 -11.52 5.20
N THR A 110 -10.92 -11.47 5.43
CA THR A 110 -10.27 -10.55 6.38
C THR A 110 -9.17 -9.78 5.64
N TYR A 111 -8.99 -8.51 6.00
CA TYR A 111 -7.93 -7.68 5.43
C TYR A 111 -6.97 -7.25 6.54
N ALA A 112 -5.69 -7.29 6.24
CA ALA A 112 -4.62 -6.67 7.02
C ALA A 112 -3.75 -5.84 6.08
N ILE A 113 -3.25 -4.71 6.56
CA ILE A 113 -2.35 -3.85 5.78
C ILE A 113 -1.22 -3.35 6.66
N THR A 114 -0.03 -3.28 6.09
CA THR A 114 1.20 -2.84 6.77
C THR A 114 1.86 -1.75 5.92
N GLY A 115 2.33 -0.70 6.57
CA GLY A 115 3.09 0.37 5.97
C GLY A 115 4.57 0.00 5.84
N VAL A 116 5.18 0.48 4.76
CA VAL A 116 6.63 0.39 4.54
C VAL A 116 7.23 1.74 4.92
N ALA A 117 8.22 1.71 5.82
CA ALA A 117 8.86 2.93 6.30
C ALA A 117 9.30 3.82 5.12
N PRO A 118 8.98 5.13 5.16
CA PRO A 118 8.56 5.89 6.34
C PRO A 118 7.04 5.96 6.59
N ILE A 119 6.21 5.27 5.81
CA ILE A 119 4.75 5.27 5.98
C ILE A 119 4.36 4.27 7.08
N SER A 120 3.45 4.68 7.98
CA SER A 120 2.95 3.81 9.06
C SER A 120 1.80 2.91 8.60
N ASP A 121 1.55 1.86 9.39
CA ASP A 121 0.43 0.95 9.19
C ASP A 121 -0.90 1.72 9.21
N GLU A 122 -1.10 2.65 10.15
CA GLU A 122 -2.32 3.45 10.20
C GLU A 122 -2.52 4.28 8.94
N GLN A 123 -1.46 4.90 8.40
CA GLN A 123 -1.58 5.73 7.19
C GLN A 123 -2.00 4.90 5.97
N CYS A 124 -1.47 3.68 5.83
CA CYS A 124 -1.91 2.76 4.79
C CYS A 124 -3.35 2.26 5.04
N ALA A 125 -3.71 1.98 6.28
CA ALA A 125 -5.06 1.54 6.66
C ALA A 125 -6.14 2.61 6.42
N GLU A 126 -5.85 3.89 6.68
CA GLU A 126 -6.71 5.00 6.29
C GLU A 126 -6.90 5.04 4.77
N GLY A 127 -5.81 4.92 4.00
CA GLY A 127 -5.84 4.89 2.54
C GLY A 127 -6.64 3.74 1.93
N ALA A 128 -6.54 2.57 2.55
CA ALA A 128 -7.29 1.38 2.18
C ALA A 128 -8.76 1.41 2.66
N GLY A 129 -9.14 2.38 3.50
CA GLY A 129 -10.47 2.42 4.10
C GLY A 129 -10.72 1.30 5.13
N LEU A 130 -9.66 0.82 5.79
CA LEU A 130 -9.70 -0.25 6.79
C LEU A 130 -9.73 0.27 8.23
N ASN A 131 -9.42 1.55 8.47
CA ASN A 131 -9.61 2.18 9.76
C ASN A 131 -11.08 2.59 9.93
N SER A 132 -11.80 1.86 10.78
CA SER A 132 -13.17 2.15 11.22
C SER A 132 -13.17 3.05 12.45
#